data_AF-A0A356F6F9-F1
#
_entry.id   AF-A0A356F6F9-F1
#
_cell.length_a   1.000
_cell.length_b   1.000
_cell.length_c   1.000
_cell.angle_alpha   90.00
_cell.angle_beta   90.00
_cell.angle_gamma   90.00
#
_symmetry.space_group_name_H-M   'P 1'
#
loop_
_entity.id
_entity.type
_entity.pdbx_description
1 polymer ?
#
loop_
_entity_poly.entity_id
_entity_poly.type
_entity_poly.pdbx_seq_one_letter_code
_entity_poly.pdbx_strand_id
1 'polypeptide(L)'
;MQGRPLKYKTAEELEAAVNQYFEKQMETLLPPTVAGLALWLGFDDRRSIYDYKERPAFSHTIKKAILKIEQYAEQQILTEGSHTGAIFWLKNHGWKDKTETIVTQDFSLFEKETEKKAKKYETNKRNKKKAKK
;
A
#
# COMPACT_ATOMS: atom_id res chain seq x y z
N MET A 1 27.93 3.31 18.99
CA MET A 1 27.94 3.73 17.57
C MET A 1 27.53 5.20 17.51
N GLN A 2 28.44 6.12 17.23
CA GLN A 2 28.09 7.52 16.99
C GLN A 2 27.35 7.59 15.65
N GLY A 3 26.04 7.83 15.71
CA GLY A 3 25.22 8.04 14.52
C GLY A 3 25.70 9.25 13.73
N ARG A 4 25.51 9.22 12.41
CA ARG A 4 25.88 10.32 11.51
C ARG A 4 25.31 11.65 12.06
N PRO A 5 26.12 12.71 12.18
CA PRO A 5 25.65 13.99 12.70
C PRO A 5 24.49 14.52 11.86
N LEU A 6 23.52 15.11 12.56
CA LEU A 6 22.35 15.73 11.93
C LEU A 6 22.81 16.88 11.02
N LYS A 7 22.34 16.90 9.77
CA LYS A 7 22.65 17.96 8.82
C LYS A 7 21.91 19.25 9.15
N TYR A 8 20.69 19.13 9.69
CA TYR A 8 19.84 20.25 10.10
C TYR A 8 19.72 20.30 11.60
N LYS A 9 19.84 21.49 12.18
CA LYS A 9 19.80 21.68 13.64
C LYS A 9 18.41 22.06 14.12
N THR A 10 17.61 22.69 13.27
CA THR A 10 16.25 23.15 13.61
C THR A 10 15.22 22.68 12.58
N ALA A 11 13.97 22.52 13.03
CA ALA A 11 12.86 22.13 12.17
C ALA A 11 12.57 23.19 11.08
N GLU A 12 12.83 24.45 11.40
CA GLU A 12 12.64 25.61 10.52
C GLU A 12 13.62 25.60 9.35
N GLU A 13 14.90 25.30 9.59
CA GLU A 13 15.91 25.14 8.53
C GLU A 13 15.52 24.03 7.56
N LEU A 14 15.05 22.90 8.10
CA LEU A 14 14.58 21.77 7.31
C LEU A 14 13.34 22.15 6.49
N GLU A 15 12.35 22.82 7.11
CA GLU A 15 11.13 23.24 6.41
C GLU A 15 11.43 24.24 5.30
N ALA A 16 12.32 25.20 5.52
CA ALA A 16 12.77 26.14 4.49
C ALA A 16 13.41 25.41 3.30
N ALA A 17 14.34 24.48 3.55
CA ALA A 17 15.00 23.72 2.49
C ALA A 17 14.02 22.82 1.72
N VAL A 18 13.05 22.22 2.42
CA VAL A 18 11.97 21.43 1.81
C VAL A 18 11.09 22.32 0.93
N ASN A 19 10.71 23.51 1.38
CA ASN A 19 9.88 24.42 0.57
C ASN A 19 10.62 24.89 -0.69
N GLN A 20 11.90 25.25 -0.58
CA GLN A 20 12.75 25.59 -1.72
C GLN A 20 12.82 24.47 -2.76
N TYR A 21 12.88 23.21 -2.32
CA TYR A 21 12.82 22.07 -3.24
C TYR A 21 11.53 22.07 -4.06
N PHE A 22 10.37 22.21 -3.39
CA PHE A 22 9.08 22.20 -4.07
C PHE A 22 8.87 23.41 -4.99
N GLU A 23 9.33 24.60 -4.58
CA GLU A 23 9.31 25.80 -5.42
C GLU A 23 10.12 25.57 -6.71
N LYS A 24 11.33 25.01 -6.58
CA LYS A 24 12.16 24.67 -7.73
C LYS A 24 11.51 23.63 -8.64
N GLN A 25 10.84 22.62 -8.08
CA GLN A 25 10.13 21.62 -8.89
C GLN A 25 8.91 22.20 -9.60
N MET A 26 8.24 23.18 -8.99
CA MET A 26 7.15 23.90 -9.63
C MET A 26 7.64 24.77 -10.80
N GLU A 27 8.80 25.42 -10.65
CA GLU A 27 9.42 26.23 -11.71
C GLU A 27 9.92 25.37 -12.88
N THR A 28 10.56 24.23 -12.57
CA THR A 28 11.13 23.32 -13.58
C THR A 28 10.11 22.35 -14.16
N LEU A 29 8.88 22.34 -13.65
CA LEU A 29 7.80 21.38 -13.99
C LEU A 29 8.24 19.91 -13.82
N LEU A 30 9.23 19.66 -12.96
CA LEU A 30 9.73 18.33 -12.68
C LEU A 30 8.91 17.67 -11.56
N PRO A 31 8.65 16.35 -11.66
CA PRO A 31 7.95 15.63 -10.61
C PRO A 31 8.75 15.66 -9.30
N PRO A 32 8.17 16.07 -8.16
CA PRO A 32 8.80 15.92 -6.87
C PRO A 32 8.91 14.43 -6.51
N THR A 33 10.07 14.02 -6.00
CA THR A 33 10.30 12.63 -5.58
C THR A 33 11.00 12.58 -4.23
N VAL A 34 10.81 11.50 -3.48
CA VAL A 34 11.47 11.33 -2.16
C VAL A 34 13.00 11.28 -2.32
N ALA A 35 13.49 10.65 -3.39
CA ALA A 35 14.92 10.62 -3.70
C ALA A 35 15.45 12.00 -4.09
N GLY A 36 14.71 12.76 -4.91
CA GLY A 36 15.08 14.13 -5.28
C GLY A 36 15.12 15.06 -4.07
N LEU A 37 14.15 14.94 -3.16
CA LEU A 37 14.15 15.66 -1.89
C LEU A 37 15.37 15.28 -1.04
N ALA A 38 15.69 13.99 -0.93
CA ALA A 38 16.86 13.53 -0.19
C ALA A 38 18.16 14.12 -0.76
N LEU A 39 18.33 14.10 -2.08
CA LEU A 39 19.48 14.69 -2.77
C LEU A 39 19.56 16.21 -2.56
N TRP A 40 18.44 16.91 -2.63
CA TRP A 40 18.38 18.36 -2.41
C TRP A 40 18.79 18.75 -0.98
N LEU A 41 18.33 17.98 0.00
CA LEU A 41 18.72 18.15 1.41
C LEU A 41 20.16 17.64 1.68
N GLY A 42 20.83 17.12 0.66
CA GLY A 42 22.20 16.62 0.71
C GLY A 42 22.34 15.26 1.40
N PHE A 43 21.28 14.49 1.57
CA PHE A 43 21.38 13.13 2.09
C PHE A 43 21.90 12.18 1.01
N ASP A 44 22.72 11.19 1.40
CA ASP A 44 23.23 10.17 0.48
C ASP A 44 22.25 8.99 0.30
N ASP A 45 21.30 8.84 1.23
CA ASP A 45 20.29 7.77 1.20
C ASP A 45 18.91 8.35 1.52
N ARG A 46 17.91 7.90 0.75
CA ARG A 46 16.48 8.18 0.99
C ARG A 46 16.01 7.73 2.38
N ARG A 47 16.66 6.71 2.97
CA ARG A 47 16.35 6.23 4.33
C ARG A 47 16.49 7.33 5.37
N SER A 48 17.42 8.26 5.17
CA SER A 48 17.63 9.41 6.04
C SER A 48 16.36 10.25 6.21
N ILE A 49 15.50 10.35 5.19
CA ILE A 49 14.21 11.06 5.28
C ILE A 49 13.29 10.36 6.29
N TYR A 50 13.22 9.04 6.24
CA TYR A 50 12.42 8.25 7.18
C TYR A 50 13.00 8.27 8.59
N ASP A 51 14.33 8.28 8.73
CA ASP A 51 14.97 8.43 10.05
C ASP A 51 14.64 9.79 10.70
N TYR A 52 14.50 10.85 9.91
CA TYR A 52 14.06 12.16 10.40
C TYR A 52 12.55 12.19 10.70
N LYS A 53 11.75 11.38 10.01
CA LYS A 53 10.31 11.22 10.29
C LYS A 53 10.05 10.67 11.69
N GLU A 54 10.91 9.75 12.17
CA GLU A 54 10.80 9.15 13.51
C GLU A 54 11.21 10.12 14.63
N ARG A 55 11.93 11.20 14.30
CA ARG A 55 12.35 12.20 15.29
C ARG A 55 11.24 13.22 15.51
N PRO A 56 10.73 13.41 16.74
CA PRO A 56 9.57 14.29 16.98
C PRO A 56 9.81 15.74 16.55
N ALA A 57 11.04 16.24 16.66
CA ALA A 57 11.41 17.59 16.23
C ALA A 57 11.24 17.83 14.72
N PHE A 58 11.41 16.80 13.88
CA PHE A 58 11.38 16.92 12.42
C PHE A 58 10.21 16.15 11.77
N SER A 59 9.50 15.34 12.56
CA SER A 59 8.44 14.44 12.11
C SER A 59 7.36 15.17 11.33
N HIS A 60 6.93 16.33 11.82
CA HIS A 60 5.87 17.12 11.20
C HIS A 60 6.27 17.61 9.80
N THR A 61 7.47 18.19 9.68
CA THR A 61 8.00 18.71 8.41
C THR A 61 8.15 17.61 7.36
N ILE A 62 8.70 16.45 7.76
CA ILE A 62 8.87 15.33 6.83
C ILE A 62 7.54 14.72 6.42
N LYS A 63 6.57 14.54 7.34
CA LYS A 63 5.23 14.05 7.01
C LYS A 63 4.55 14.99 6.01
N LYS A 64 4.65 16.30 6.21
CA LYS A 64 4.13 17.32 5.28
C LYS A 64 4.81 17.24 3.91
N ALA A 65 6.12 17.02 3.86
CA ALA A 65 6.86 16.85 2.61
C ALA A 65 6.43 15.60 1.84
N ILE A 66 6.29 14.46 2.53
CA ILE A 66 5.82 13.21 1.92
C ILE A 66 4.39 13.38 1.41
N LEU A 67 3.50 14.01 2.18
CA LEU A 67 2.12 14.28 1.78
C LEU A 67 2.04 15.13 0.49
N LYS A 68 2.92 16.12 0.33
CA LYS A 68 3.01 16.89 -0.93
C LYS A 68 3.40 16.02 -2.13
N ILE A 69 4.29 15.04 -1.93
CA ILE A 69 4.66 14.08 -2.98
C ILE A 69 3.49 13.12 -3.26
N GLU A 70 2.77 12.69 -2.23
CA GLU A 70 1.54 11.89 -2.36
C GLU A 70 0.47 12.62 -3.18
N GLN A 71 0.23 13.90 -2.88
CA GLN A 71 -0.68 14.75 -3.65
C GLN A 71 -0.27 14.84 -5.12
N TYR A 72 1.02 15.00 -5.41
CA TYR A 72 1.49 15.04 -6.79
C TYR A 72 1.25 13.71 -7.51
N ALA A 73 1.53 12.57 -6.84
CA ALA A 73 1.24 11.25 -7.40
C ALA A 73 -0.26 11.06 -7.66
N GLU A 74 -1.13 11.52 -6.76
CA GLU A 74 -2.57 11.50 -6.94
C GLU A 74 -3.00 12.36 -8.15
N GLN A 75 -2.47 13.58 -8.29
CA GLN A 75 -2.74 14.44 -9.44
C GLN A 75 -2.31 13.79 -10.76
N GLN A 76 -1.19 13.06 -10.78
CA GLN A 76 -0.73 12.31 -11.96
C GLN A 76 -1.67 11.18 -12.38
N ILE A 77 -2.42 10.61 -11.43
CA ILE A 77 -3.45 9.59 -11.71
C ILE A 77 -4.74 10.23 -12.21
N LEU A 78 -5.09 11.43 -11.72
CA LEU A 78 -6.29 12.16 -12.14
C LEU A 78 -6.12 12.87 -13.49
N THR A 79 -4.88 13.08 -13.92
CA THR A 79 -4.52 13.72 -15.19
C THR A 79 -4.02 12.66 -16.19
N GLU A 80 -3.78 13.02 -17.45
CA GLU A 80 -3.24 12.13 -18.50
C GLU A 80 -1.76 11.71 -18.29
N GLY A 81 -1.30 11.62 -17.04
CA GLY A 81 0.08 11.33 -16.68
C GLY A 81 0.49 9.85 -16.76
N SER A 82 1.66 9.52 -16.21
CA SER A 82 2.12 8.13 -16.09
C SER A 82 1.46 7.44 -14.89
N HIS A 83 0.22 6.98 -15.11
CA HIS A 83 -0.63 6.35 -14.09
C HIS A 83 0.05 5.15 -13.41
N THR A 84 0.74 4.30 -14.16
CA THR A 84 1.39 3.08 -13.63
C THR A 84 2.45 3.39 -12.57
N GLY A 85 3.27 4.42 -12.82
CA GLY A 85 4.32 4.84 -11.89
C GLY A 85 3.74 5.44 -10.61
N ALA A 86 2.72 6.29 -10.75
CA ALA A 86 2.02 6.90 -9.63
C ALA A 86 1.29 5.86 -8.77
N ILE A 87 0.56 4.91 -9.39
CA ILE A 87 -0.12 3.81 -8.70
C ILE A 87 0.88 2.93 -7.95
N PHE A 88 2.01 2.56 -8.57
CA PHE A 88 3.06 1.77 -7.91
C PHE A 88 3.61 2.48 -6.68
N TRP A 89 3.87 3.78 -6.79
CA TRP A 89 4.39 4.59 -5.69
C TRP A 89 3.38 4.71 -4.54
N LEU A 90 2.10 5.02 -4.84
CA LEU A 90 1.03 5.10 -3.83
C LEU A 90 0.82 3.77 -3.09
N LYS A 91 0.87 2.64 -3.82
CA LYS A 91 0.79 1.30 -3.23
C LYS A 91 1.92 1.05 -2.22
N ASN A 92 3.14 1.45 -2.56
CA ASN A 92 4.28 1.36 -1.63
C ASN A 92 4.12 2.29 -0.41
N HIS A 93 3.35 3.36 -0.54
CA HIS A 93 3.00 4.29 0.54
C HIS A 93 1.72 3.93 1.30
N GLY A 94 1.18 2.71 1.11
CA GLY A 94 0.10 2.16 1.93
C GLY A 94 -1.29 2.27 1.31
N TRP A 95 -1.43 2.81 0.10
CA TRP A 95 -2.70 2.78 -0.62
C TRP A 95 -3.01 1.36 -1.08
N LYS A 96 -4.25 0.92 -0.88
CA LYS A 96 -4.69 -0.42 -1.26
C LYS A 96 -5.90 -0.33 -2.15
N ASP A 97 -5.82 -1.03 -3.27
CA ASP A 97 -7.00 -1.28 -4.09
C ASP A 97 -7.95 -2.20 -3.32
N LYS A 98 -9.24 -1.85 -3.31
CA LYS A 98 -10.28 -2.76 -2.84
C LYS A 98 -10.70 -3.64 -4.02
N THR A 99 -10.55 -4.94 -3.87
CA THR A 99 -11.08 -5.92 -4.83
C THR A 99 -12.28 -6.63 -4.20
N GLU A 100 -13.43 -6.53 -4.85
CA GLU A 100 -14.60 -7.33 -4.50
C GLU A 100 -14.63 -8.57 -5.39
N THR A 101 -14.58 -9.75 -4.79
CA THR A 101 -14.68 -11.03 -5.51
C THR A 101 -15.99 -11.69 -5.14
N ILE A 102 -16.91 -11.77 -6.10
CA ILE A 102 -18.15 -12.52 -5.95
C ILE A 102 -17.82 -14.00 -6.15
N VAL A 103 -17.79 -14.76 -5.07
CA VAL A 103 -17.63 -16.22 -5.11
C VAL A 103 -19.00 -16.85 -5.27
N THR A 104 -19.38 -17.20 -6.49
CA THR A 104 -20.59 -17.98 -6.75
C THR A 104 -20.26 -19.45 -6.50
N GLN A 105 -20.68 -19.97 -5.34
CA GLN A 105 -20.44 -21.36 -4.96
C GLN A 105 -21.56 -22.24 -5.51
N ASP A 106 -21.25 -23.08 -6.50
CA ASP A 106 -22.18 -24.10 -7.01
C ASP A 106 -22.19 -25.31 -6.06
N PHE A 107 -23.32 -25.51 -5.36
CA PHE A 107 -23.53 -26.62 -4.44
C PHE A 107 -24.07 -27.89 -5.11
N SER A 108 -24.23 -27.91 -6.44
CA SER A 108 -24.79 -29.05 -7.17
C SER A 108 -24.03 -30.38 -6.95
N LEU A 109 -22.75 -30.30 -6.59
CA LEU A 109 -21.92 -31.46 -6.25
C LEU A 109 -22.24 -32.03 -4.86
N PHE A 110 -22.53 -31.17 -3.88
CA PHE A 110 -22.91 -31.60 -2.52
C PHE A 110 -24.26 -32.31 -2.53
N GLU A 111 -25.24 -31.78 -3.26
CA GLU A 111 -26.57 -32.38 -3.39
C GLU A 111 -26.47 -33.82 -3.94
N LYS A 112 -25.71 -34.01 -5.03
CA LYS A 112 -25.49 -35.33 -5.63
C LYS A 112 -24.84 -36.34 -4.67
N GLU A 113 -23.94 -35.90 -3.80
CA GLU A 113 -23.35 -36.77 -2.79
C GLU A 113 -24.31 -37.16 -1.68
N THR A 114 -25.13 -36.23 -1.20
CA THR A 114 -26.14 -36.50 -0.16
C THR A 114 -27.17 -37.51 -0.63
N GLU A 115 -27.65 -37.38 -1.88
CA GLU A 115 -28.58 -38.34 -2.48
C GLU A 115 -27.98 -39.75 -2.61
N LYS A 116 -26.72 -39.85 -3.03
CA LYS A 116 -26.02 -41.14 -3.13
C LYS A 116 -25.90 -41.82 -1.76
N LYS A 117 -25.55 -41.06 -0.71
CA LYS A 117 -25.46 -41.56 0.66
C LYS A 117 -26.83 -41.99 1.20
N ALA A 118 -27.88 -41.21 0.95
CA ALA A 118 -29.25 -41.53 1.35
C ALA A 118 -29.75 -42.83 0.68
N LYS A 119 -29.55 -42.98 -0.64
CA LYS A 119 -29.89 -44.21 -1.39
C LYS A 119 -29.15 -45.43 -0.85
N LYS A 120 -27.86 -45.31 -0.52
CA LYS A 120 -27.06 -46.38 0.08
C LYS A 120 -27.57 -46.79 1.47
N TYR A 121 -27.94 -45.82 2.32
CA TYR A 121 -28.50 -46.08 3.64
C TYR A 121 -29.85 -46.83 3.57
N GLU A 122 -30.76 -46.36 2.71
CA GLU A 122 -32.06 -47.01 2.49
C GLU A 122 -31.92 -48.44 1.97
N THR A 123 -30.95 -48.68 1.08
CA THR A 123 -30.66 -50.02 0.56
C THR A 123 -30.14 -50.95 1.66
N ASN A 124 -29.21 -50.47 2.50
CA ASN A 124 -28.67 -51.23 3.63
C ASN A 124 -29.74 -51.53 4.69
N LYS A 125 -30.66 -50.59 4.96
CA LYS A 125 -31.78 -50.77 5.89
C LYS A 125 -32.77 -51.82 5.40
N ARG A 126 -33.09 -51.84 4.09
CA ARG A 126 -33.95 -52.86 3.47
C ARG A 126 -33.32 -54.25 3.53
N ASN A 127 -32.02 -54.36 3.23
CA ASN A 127 -31.30 -55.64 3.26
C ASN A 127 -31.23 -56.21 4.69
N LYS A 128 -31.00 -55.37 5.71
CA LYS A 128 -31.03 -55.80 7.12
C LYS A 128 -32.41 -56.28 7.61
N LYS A 129 -33.51 -55.72 7.08
CA LYS A 129 -34.88 -56.19 7.40
C LYS A 129 -35.19 -57.55 6.76
N LYS A 130 -34.66 -57.83 5.57
CA LYS A 130 -34.86 -59.12 4.88
C LYS A 130 -34.05 -60.26 5.50
N ALA A 131 -32.89 -59.99 6.07
CA ALA A 131 -32.05 -61.00 6.74
C ALA A 131 -32.52 -61.38 8.16
N LYS A 132 -33.55 -60.71 8.69
CA LYS A 132 -34.14 -60.95 10.02
C LYS A 132 -35.48 -61.70 9.96
N LYS A 133 -35.87 -62.19 8.78
CA LYS A 133 -37.11 -62.93 8.51
C LYS A 133 -36.73 -64.30 7.95
#